data_AF-A0A4Q6EJR5-F1
#
_entry.id   AF-A0A4Q6EJR5-F1
#
_cell.length_a   1.000
_cell.length_b   1.000
_cell.length_c   1.000
_cell.angle_alpha   90.00
_cell.angle_beta   90.00
_cell.angle_gamma   90.00
#
_symmetry.space_group_name_H-M   'P 1'
#
loop_
_entity.id
_entity.type
_entity.pdbx_description
1 polymer ?
#
loop_
_entity_poly.entity_id
_entity_poly.type
_entity_poly.pdbx_seq_one_letter_code
_entity_poly.pdbx_strand_id
1 'polypeptide(L)'
;MALFSFDNLYNRLPLTPEKLKMSNDSIETALFTQGMIYIQELEDCATGVVTLEELRTRFPDAKKMDEVLFNLYFCYNKQGETAKADAIKGGGLYREVGLLTIAH
;
A
#
# COMPACT_ATOMS: atom_id res chain seq x y z
N MET A 1 6.70 36.43 15.80
CA MET A 1 6.51 35.49 14.68
C MET A 1 5.21 34.73 14.93
N ALA A 2 4.12 35.10 14.27
CA ALA A 2 2.81 34.49 14.52
C ALA A 2 2.68 33.20 13.72
N LEU A 3 2.55 32.05 14.41
CA LEU A 3 2.40 30.72 13.82
C LEU A 3 1.09 30.54 13.04
N PHE A 4 0.09 31.40 13.29
CA PHE A 4 -1.26 31.31 12.73
C PHE A 4 -1.62 32.54 11.88
N SER A 5 -0.75 32.93 10.94
CA SER A 5 -1.16 33.85 9.86
C SER A 5 -1.68 33.05 8.66
N PHE A 6 -2.59 33.64 7.88
CA PHE A 6 -3.13 33.03 6.66
C PHE A 6 -2.01 32.55 5.73
N ASP A 7 -1.04 33.42 5.42
CA ASP A 7 0.09 33.11 4.54
C ASP A 7 0.93 31.92 5.05
N ASN A 8 1.12 31.81 6.37
CA ASN A 8 1.89 30.71 6.97
C ASN A 8 1.16 29.36 6.87
N LEU A 9 -0.17 29.36 6.96
CA LEU A 9 -0.98 28.14 6.77
C LEU A 9 -1.08 27.78 5.28
N TYR A 10 -1.34 28.77 4.43
CA TYR A 10 -1.52 28.60 2.99
C TYR A 10 -0.26 28.05 2.31
N ASN A 11 0.92 28.58 2.65
CA ASN A 11 2.19 28.16 2.03
C ASN A 11 2.61 26.72 2.38
N ARG A 12 2.04 26.12 3.44
CA ARG A 12 2.30 24.75 3.89
C ARG A 12 1.42 23.71 3.22
N LEU A 13 0.40 24.12 2.47
CA LEU A 13 -0.47 23.20 1.75
C LEU A 13 0.20 22.72 0.45
N PRO A 14 0.02 21.45 0.05
CA PRO A 14 0.57 20.91 -1.18
C PRO A 14 -0.31 21.30 -2.39
N LEU A 15 -0.35 22.59 -2.71
CA LEU A 15 -1.28 23.15 -3.70
C LEU A 15 -0.76 23.11 -5.15
N THR A 16 0.51 22.76 -5.37
CA THR A 16 1.06 22.56 -6.73
C THR A 16 1.08 21.07 -7.07
N PRO A 17 1.02 20.69 -8.36
CA PRO A 17 1.13 19.29 -8.77
C PRO A 17 2.36 18.58 -8.20
N GLU A 18 3.50 19.26 -8.15
CA GLU A 18 4.75 18.71 -7.62
C GLU A 18 4.66 18.48 -6.11
N LYS A 19 4.14 19.44 -5.35
CA LYS A 19 3.95 19.30 -3.90
C LYS A 19 2.92 18.22 -3.56
N LEU A 20 1.85 18.14 -4.35
CA LEU A 20 0.83 17.10 -4.18
C LEU A 20 1.42 15.72 -4.48
N LYS A 21 2.24 15.60 -5.53
CA LYS A 21 2.98 14.38 -5.82
C LYS A 21 3.89 13.99 -4.65
N MET A 22 4.70 14.93 -4.13
CA MET A 22 5.56 14.67 -2.97
C MET A 22 4.76 14.22 -1.73
N SER A 23 3.59 14.82 -1.51
CA SER A 23 2.67 14.42 -0.44
C SER A 23 2.16 12.99 -0.66
N ASN A 24 1.71 12.66 -1.87
CA ASN A 24 1.22 11.33 -2.22
C ASN A 24 2.32 10.27 -2.13
N ASP A 25 3.53 10.55 -2.62
CA ASP A 25 4.69 9.67 -2.52
C ASP A 25 5.02 9.36 -1.04
N SER A 26 4.88 10.37 -0.16
CA SER A 26 5.08 10.19 1.28
C SER A 26 4.00 9.32 1.92
N ILE A 27 2.74 9.46 1.48
CA ILE A 27 1.62 8.64 1.97
C ILE A 27 1.76 7.19 1.48
N GLU A 28 2.09 6.98 0.20
CA GLU A 28 2.35 5.64 -0.36
C GLU A 28 3.45 4.94 0.43
N THR A 29 4.56 5.63 0.68
CA THR A 29 5.67 5.09 1.48
C THR A 29 5.23 4.76 2.90
N ALA A 30 4.49 5.65 3.55
CA ALA A 30 4.03 5.44 4.93
C ALA A 30 3.08 4.25 5.04
N LEU A 31 2.08 4.13 4.16
CA LEU A 31 1.15 2.99 4.14
C LEU A 31 1.88 1.68 3.88
N PHE A 32 2.84 1.67 2.95
CA PHE A 32 3.65 0.49 2.67
C PHE A 32 4.42 0.07 3.93
N THR A 33 5.22 0.98 4.49
CA THR A 33 6.04 0.69 5.67
C THR A 33 5.18 0.26 6.85
N GLN A 34 4.06 0.94 7.09
CA GLN A 34 3.15 0.60 8.19
C GLN A 34 2.52 -0.78 7.99
N GLY A 35 2.02 -1.09 6.80
CA GLY A 35 1.46 -2.41 6.49
C GLY A 35 2.48 -3.52 6.71
N MET A 36 3.74 -3.30 6.34
CA MET A 36 4.81 -4.26 6.53
C MET A 36 5.19 -4.44 8.00
N ILE A 37 5.25 -3.37 8.80
CA ILE A 37 5.45 -3.47 10.25
C ILE A 37 4.33 -4.30 10.89
N TYR A 38 3.07 -4.02 10.54
CA TYR A 38 1.95 -4.80 11.08
C TYR A 38 2.08 -6.28 10.76
N ILE A 39 2.43 -6.64 9.52
CA ILE A 39 2.47 -8.04 9.09
C ILE A 39 3.71 -8.76 9.61
N GLN A 40 4.89 -8.14 9.52
CA GLN A 40 6.16 -8.82 9.72
C GLN A 40 6.69 -8.69 11.15
N GLU A 41 6.49 -7.54 11.79
CA GLU A 41 7.03 -7.28 13.12
C GLU A 41 6.00 -7.56 14.21
N LEU A 42 4.74 -7.18 13.97
CA LEU A 42 3.65 -7.33 14.94
C LEU A 42 2.79 -8.58 14.70
N GLU A 43 3.01 -9.28 13.60
CA GLU A 43 2.23 -10.44 13.13
C GLU A 43 0.70 -10.20 13.04
N ASP A 44 0.28 -8.94 12.98
CA ASP A 44 -1.10 -8.49 12.87
C ASP A 44 -1.53 -8.36 11.41
N CYS A 45 -1.92 -9.51 10.85
CA CYS A 45 -2.43 -9.57 9.49
C CYS A 45 -3.76 -8.83 9.29
N ALA A 46 -4.58 -8.65 10.32
CA ALA A 46 -5.87 -7.96 10.16
C ALA A 46 -5.63 -6.47 9.87
N THR A 47 -4.80 -5.81 10.68
CA THR A 47 -4.45 -4.40 10.49
C THR A 47 -3.56 -4.20 9.25
N GLY A 48 -2.63 -5.13 9.03
CA GLY A 48 -1.75 -5.14 7.85
C GLY A 48 -2.54 -5.17 6.53
N VAL A 49 -3.55 -6.05 6.43
CA VAL A 49 -4.41 -6.15 5.24
C VAL A 49 -5.17 -4.85 4.99
N VAL A 50 -5.80 -4.27 6.03
CA VAL A 50 -6.52 -2.99 5.89
C VAL A 50 -5.60 -1.90 5.36
N THR A 51 -4.39 -1.80 5.90
CA THR A 51 -3.40 -0.79 5.52
C THR A 51 -2.92 -0.96 4.08
N LEU A 52 -2.61 -2.20 3.69
CA LEU A 52 -2.11 -2.51 2.34
C LEU A 52 -3.21 -2.43 1.26
N GLU A 53 -4.46 -2.75 1.60
CA GLU A 53 -5.60 -2.52 0.70
C GLU A 53 -5.87 -1.02 0.48
N GLU A 54 -5.68 -0.19 1.51
CA GLU A 54 -5.74 1.27 1.34
C GLU A 54 -4.65 1.75 0.37
N LEU A 55 -3.41 1.29 0.53
CA LEU A 55 -2.33 1.60 -0.41
C LEU A 55 -2.73 1.21 -1.83
N ARG A 56 -3.15 -0.04 -2.03
CA ARG A 56 -3.52 -0.58 -3.35
C ARG A 56 -4.64 0.21 -4.00
N THR A 57 -5.61 0.65 -3.21
CA THR A 57 -6.75 1.43 -3.70
C THR A 57 -6.35 2.86 -4.07
N ARG A 58 -5.49 3.50 -3.26
CA ARG A 58 -5.10 4.91 -3.45
C ARG A 58 -3.97 5.08 -4.47
N PHE A 59 -3.09 4.10 -4.59
CA PHE A 59 -1.88 4.12 -5.40
C PHE A 59 -1.77 2.82 -6.21
N PRO A 60 -2.65 2.61 -7.22
CA PRO A 60 -2.67 1.38 -7.99
C PRO A 60 -1.38 1.12 -8.77
N ASP A 61 -0.62 2.17 -9.11
CA ASP A 61 0.67 2.09 -9.80
C ASP A 61 1.87 2.17 -8.84
N ALA A 62 1.66 1.87 -7.55
CA ALA A 62 2.71 1.90 -6.54
C ALA A 62 3.88 1.01 -6.96
N LYS A 63 5.11 1.49 -6.77
CA LYS A 63 6.32 0.79 -7.25
C LYS A 63 6.53 -0.58 -6.62
N LYS A 64 5.93 -0.80 -5.44
CA LYS A 64 6.04 -2.02 -4.66
C LYS A 64 4.77 -2.87 -4.70
N MET A 65 3.94 -2.72 -5.73
CA MET A 65 2.65 -3.42 -5.81
C MET A 65 2.80 -4.93 -5.72
N ASP A 66 3.81 -5.53 -6.36
CA ASP A 66 4.13 -6.95 -6.24
C ASP A 66 4.25 -7.42 -4.77
N GLU A 67 4.97 -6.64 -3.97
CA GLU A 67 5.22 -6.94 -2.55
C GLU A 67 3.95 -6.73 -1.72
N VAL A 68 3.17 -5.70 -2.04
CA VAL A 68 1.84 -5.45 -1.43
C VAL A 68 0.91 -6.64 -1.69
N LEU A 69 0.81 -7.08 -2.95
CA LEU A 69 -0.04 -8.19 -3.36
C LEU A 69 0.42 -9.52 -2.73
N PHE A 70 1.72 -9.77 -2.65
CA PHE A 70 2.25 -10.96 -1.97
C PHE A 70 1.84 -11.00 -0.49
N ASN A 71 2.00 -9.89 0.23
CA ASN A 71 1.66 -9.83 1.66
C ASN A 71 0.14 -9.91 1.90
N LEU A 72 -0.67 -9.31 1.02
CA LEU A 72 -2.13 -9.48 1.04
C LEU A 72 -2.53 -10.94 0.83
N TYR A 73 -1.97 -11.61 -0.18
CA TYR A 73 -2.20 -13.03 -0.42
C TYR A 73 -1.83 -13.88 0.80
N PHE A 74 -0.64 -13.65 1.37
CA PHE A 74 -0.18 -14.35 2.57
C PHE A 74 -1.14 -14.17 3.73
N CYS A 75 -1.50 -12.92 4.07
CA CYS A 75 -2.36 -12.64 5.20
C CYS A 75 -3.81 -13.10 4.99
N TYR A 76 -4.34 -13.07 3.76
CA TYR A 76 -5.65 -13.66 3.47
C TYR A 76 -5.64 -15.18 3.68
N ASN A 77 -4.58 -15.89 3.27
CA ASN A 77 -4.44 -17.31 3.56
C ASN A 77 -4.33 -17.59 5.07
N LYS A 78 -3.51 -16.84 5.80
CA LYS A 78 -3.36 -16.97 7.26
C LYS A 78 -4.69 -16.80 8.00
N GLN A 79 -5.58 -15.97 7.47
CA GLN A 79 -6.92 -15.71 8.03
C GLN A 79 -8.01 -16.67 7.53
N GLY A 80 -7.70 -17.59 6.61
CA GLY A 80 -8.70 -18.49 6.02
C GLY A 80 -9.60 -17.84 4.96
N GLU A 81 -9.28 -16.62 4.53
CA GLU A 81 -10.00 -15.84 3.51
C GLU A 81 -9.59 -16.27 2.09
N THR A 82 -9.72 -17.56 1.79
CA THR A 82 -9.18 -18.19 0.57
C THR A 82 -9.70 -17.56 -0.72
N ALA A 83 -10.97 -17.17 -0.77
CA ALA A 83 -11.56 -16.50 -1.94
C ALA A 83 -10.85 -15.16 -2.25
N LYS A 84 -10.46 -14.39 -1.21
CA LYS A 84 -9.71 -13.14 -1.40
C LYS A 84 -8.28 -13.41 -1.82
N ALA A 85 -7.64 -14.42 -1.24
CA ALA A 85 -6.31 -14.84 -1.65
C ALA A 85 -6.28 -15.26 -3.14
N ASP A 86 -7.24 -16.06 -3.59
CA ASP A 86 -7.35 -16.47 -5.00
C ASP A 86 -7.58 -15.29 -5.94
N ALA A 87 -8.38 -14.31 -5.52
CA ALA A 87 -8.58 -13.09 -6.29
C ALA A 87 -7.29 -12.27 -6.45
N ILE A 88 -6.46 -12.14 -5.39
CA ILE A 88 -5.16 -11.47 -5.47
C ILE A 88 -4.22 -12.20 -6.43
N LYS A 89 -4.16 -13.52 -6.30
CA LYS A 89 -3.34 -14.41 -7.14
C LYS A 89 -3.74 -14.30 -8.62
N GLY A 90 -5.03 -14.42 -8.93
CA GLY A 90 -5.56 -14.39 -10.31
C GLY A 90 -5.61 -12.99 -10.94
N GLY A 91 -5.82 -11.93 -10.15
CA GLY A 91 -6.07 -10.58 -10.64
C GLY A 91 -4.84 -9.67 -10.76
N GLY A 92 -3.84 -9.86 -9.88
CA GLY A 92 -2.70 -8.95 -9.77
C GLY A 92 -1.36 -9.68 -9.84
N LEU A 93 -1.14 -10.66 -8.94
CA LEU A 93 0.17 -11.31 -8.79
C LEU A 93 0.64 -11.91 -10.13
N TYR A 94 -0.18 -12.72 -10.79
CA TYR A 94 0.23 -13.35 -12.07
C TYR A 94 0.35 -12.40 -13.27
N ARG A 95 -0.13 -11.16 -13.17
CA ARG A 95 0.00 -10.17 -14.25
C ARG A 95 1.27 -9.34 -14.13
N GLU A 96 1.79 -9.13 -12.92
CA GLU A 96 2.99 -8.33 -12.66
C GLU A 96 4.27 -9.20 -12.65
N VAL A 97 4.26 -10.38 -12.00
CA VAL A 97 5.37 -11.36 -12.06
C VAL A 97 5.31 -12.26 -13.29
N GLY A 98 5.14 -11.67 -14.48
CA GLY A 98 5.33 -12.39 -15.73
C GLY A 98 6.64 -13.20 -15.68
N LEU A 99 6.52 -14.53 -15.69
CA LEU A 99 7.61 -15.51 -15.62
C LEU A 99 8.22 -15.77 -14.23
N LEU A 100 7.52 -16.49 -13.36
CA LEU A 100 8.19 -17.56 -12.60
C LEU A 100 7.29 -18.79 -12.51
N THR A 101 7.41 -19.59 -13.57
CA THR A 101 7.51 -21.05 -13.53
C THR A 101 6.34 -21.89 -12.98
N ILE A 102 5.77 -22.69 -13.89
CA ILE A 102 5.42 -24.10 -13.65
C ILE A 102 4.20 -24.31 -12.73
N ALA A 103 3.02 -24.25 -13.35
CA ALA A 103 1.94 -25.17 -12.97
C ALA A 103 2.38 -26.60 -13.36
N HIS A 104 2.99 -27.34 -12.44
CA HIS A 104 3.07 -28.80 -12.41
C HIS A 104 3.18 -29.25 -10.95
#